data_AF-A0A229YJY5-F1
#
_entry.id   AF-A0A229YJY5-F1
#
_cell.length_a   1.000
_cell.length_b   1.000
_cell.length_c   1.000
_cell.angle_alpha   90.00
_cell.angle_beta   90.00
_cell.angle_gamma   90.00
#
_symmetry.space_group_name_H-M   'P 1'
#
loop_
_entity.id
_entity.type
_entity.pdbx_description
1 polymer ?
#
loop_
_entity_poly.entity_id
_entity_poly.type
_entity_poly.pdbx_seq_one_letter_code
_entity_poly.pdbx_strand_id
1 'polypeptide(L)'
;MDVSQETVDKIQHFAQKRQKAEDYYDEHPISPANFDAYNRKLDETLAELQAQVKHHEDELRKLRMTTTIDFAQIGEDPWARVSQVRRAKKAYDAVLQSETRLPSPGSPLPSLLAVDAASRLIKESKVSISLTVEKLSADRQRLKVEEANLRDAQLIKDGLEKRIERVNAEKSSQVQKTPAQLAHDLVKEQQEKIERLDTTTEELKTSLYKFVQDTLAPMLAAENLGGPTVGDAMEISDATLKAGYTSHGKPKKPKTPAVGASDSGQQRIDELVRRRTAQEGNDQATPMNKREAAADEMRALLTALLDADYSYIDLPHESAASRFLVRAKVAQFHPRDARKLRLIDFGRSLVD
;
A
#
# COMPACT_ATOMS: atom_id res chain seq x y z
N MET A 1 7.12 29.25 6.65
CA MET A 1 8.51 29.73 6.82
C MET A 1 8.71 30.80 5.76
N ASP A 2 8.37 32.04 6.08
CA ASP A 2 8.60 33.16 5.17
C ASP A 2 10.09 33.49 5.20
N VAL A 3 10.72 33.38 4.04
CA VAL A 3 12.11 33.81 3.84
C VAL A 3 12.10 35.34 3.94
N SER A 4 12.91 35.92 4.83
CA SER A 4 12.88 37.38 5.03
C SER A 4 13.31 38.10 3.76
N GLN A 5 12.63 39.19 3.41
CA GLN A 5 12.89 39.96 2.21
C GLN A 5 14.37 40.37 2.09
N GLU A 6 15.01 40.72 3.21
CA GLU A 6 16.43 41.06 3.27
C GLU A 6 17.37 39.93 2.80
N THR A 7 17.01 38.67 3.05
CA THR A 7 17.82 37.53 2.58
C THR A 7 17.68 37.33 1.08
N VAL A 8 16.48 37.53 0.54
CA VAL A 8 16.24 37.49 -0.91
C VAL A 8 17.03 38.59 -1.61
N ASP A 9 16.99 39.81 -1.07
CA ASP A 9 17.71 40.96 -1.64
C ASP A 9 19.23 40.74 -1.62
N LYS A 10 19.78 40.15 -0.55
CA LYS A 10 21.20 39.77 -0.48
C LYS A 10 21.59 38.73 -1.54
N ILE A 11 20.74 37.73 -1.77
CA ILE A 11 20.98 36.70 -2.79
C ILE A 11 20.95 37.32 -4.19
N GLN A 12 19.98 38.19 -4.46
CA GLN A 12 19.89 38.89 -5.74
C GLN A 12 21.09 39.80 -5.99
N HIS A 13 21.53 40.55 -4.97
CA HIS A 13 22.72 41.40 -5.08
C HIS A 13 24.00 40.59 -5.33
N PHE A 14 24.13 39.43 -4.68
CA PHE A 14 25.24 38.51 -4.95
C PHE A 14 25.20 38.00 -6.39
N ALA A 15 24.04 37.59 -6.89
CA ALA A 15 23.87 37.11 -8.26
C ALA A 15 24.26 38.19 -9.29
N GLN A 16 23.81 39.44 -9.09
CA GLN A 16 24.16 40.57 -9.96
C GLN A 16 25.65 40.88 -9.93
N LYS A 17 26.29 40.87 -8.75
CA LYS A 17 27.74 41.08 -8.63
C LYS A 17 28.54 39.99 -9.34
N ARG A 18 28.11 38.74 -9.21
CA ARG A 18 28.74 37.61 -9.89
C ARG A 18 28.64 37.77 -11.41
N GLN A 19 27.46 38.11 -11.92
CA GLN A 19 27.23 38.31 -13.35
C GLN A 19 28.12 39.43 -13.90
N LYS A 20 28.19 40.59 -13.22
CA LYS A 20 29.09 41.69 -13.60
C LYS A 20 30.57 41.28 -13.60
N ALA A 21 30.97 40.38 -12.70
CA ALA A 21 32.34 39.87 -12.67
C ALA A 21 32.60 38.89 -13.83
N GLU A 22 31.64 38.01 -14.14
CA GLU A 22 31.70 37.11 -15.30
C GLU A 22 31.80 37.92 -16.60
N ASP A 23 30.92 38.93 -16.79
CA ASP A 23 30.94 39.83 -17.95
C ASP A 23 32.29 40.55 -18.09
N TYR A 24 32.88 41.02 -16.99
CA TYR A 24 34.19 41.69 -17.00
C TYR A 24 35.32 40.78 -17.50
N TYR A 25 35.31 39.49 -17.11
CA TYR A 25 36.31 38.51 -17.56
C TYR A 25 36.08 38.07 -19.01
N ASP A 26 34.83 38.02 -19.46
CA ASP A 26 34.49 37.75 -20.86
C ASP A 26 34.95 38.89 -21.79
N GLU A 27 34.86 40.14 -21.33
CA GLU A 27 35.34 41.32 -22.06
C GLU A 27 36.88 41.44 -22.07
N HIS A 28 37.57 40.91 -21.06
CA HIS A 28 39.02 40.98 -20.91
C HIS A 28 39.65 39.58 -20.84
N PRO A 29 39.67 38.83 -21.96
CA PRO A 29 40.27 37.50 -21.98
C PRO A 29 41.75 37.57 -21.62
N ILE A 30 42.19 36.66 -20.76
CA ILE A 30 43.58 36.58 -20.31
C ILE A 30 44.46 36.29 -21.53
N SER A 31 45.38 37.22 -21.85
CA SER A 31 46.32 37.02 -22.95
C SER A 31 47.18 35.77 -22.72
N PRO A 32 47.40 34.92 -23.73
CA PRO A 32 48.22 33.72 -23.59
C PRO A 32 49.65 34.03 -23.13
N ALA A 33 50.18 35.21 -23.48
CA ALA A 33 51.49 35.67 -23.02
C ALA A 33 51.56 35.88 -21.50
N ASN A 34 50.46 36.31 -20.86
CA ASN A 34 50.39 36.47 -19.41
C ASN A 34 50.33 35.11 -18.70
N PHE A 35 49.66 34.13 -19.32
CA PHE A 35 49.63 32.76 -18.82
C PHE A 35 51.02 32.10 -18.88
N ASP A 36 51.73 32.26 -20.00
CA ASP A 36 53.09 31.75 -20.14
C ASP A 36 54.07 32.41 -19.16
N ALA A 37 53.96 33.73 -18.97
CA ALA A 37 54.76 34.45 -17.98
C ALA A 37 54.46 34.00 -16.53
N TYR A 38 53.19 33.69 -16.23
CA TYR A 38 52.79 33.15 -14.94
C TYR A 38 53.35 31.74 -14.71
N ASN A 39 53.28 30.85 -15.71
CA ASN A 39 53.82 29.51 -15.63
C ASN A 39 55.34 29.50 -15.41
N ARG A 40 56.08 30.36 -16.10
CA ARG A 40 57.53 30.50 -15.88
C ARG A 40 57.86 30.89 -14.44
N LYS A 41 57.13 31.86 -13.87
CA LYS A 41 57.29 32.23 -12.45
C LYS A 41 56.95 31.07 -11.53
N LEU A 42 55.93 30.28 -11.86
CA LEU A 42 55.56 29.09 -11.08
C LEU A 42 56.69 28.07 -11.09
N ASP A 43 57.23 27.75 -12.27
CA ASP A 43 58.37 26.83 -12.43
C ASP A 43 59.62 27.31 -11.68
N GLU A 44 59.92 28.61 -11.74
CA GLU A 44 61.02 29.23 -10.98
C GLU A 44 60.81 29.06 -9.47
N THR A 45 59.63 29.38 -8.95
CA THR A 45 59.35 29.21 -7.51
C THR A 45 59.32 27.76 -7.07
N LEU A 46 58.87 26.84 -7.94
CA LEU A 46 58.91 25.40 -7.67
C LEU A 46 60.35 24.91 -7.59
N ALA A 47 61.21 25.32 -8.52
CA ALA A 47 62.62 24.96 -8.51
C ALA A 47 63.33 25.52 -7.26
N GLU A 48 63.04 26.76 -6.88
CA GLU A 48 63.58 27.38 -5.67
C GLU A 48 63.17 26.60 -4.40
N LEU A 49 61.87 26.28 -4.26
CA LEU A 49 61.37 25.52 -3.11
C LEU A 49 61.94 24.10 -3.07
N GLN A 50 62.04 23.41 -4.21
CA GLN A 50 62.67 22.09 -4.28
C GLN A 50 64.15 22.14 -3.91
N ALA A 51 64.88 23.16 -4.35
CA ALA A 51 66.28 23.35 -3.97
C ALA A 51 66.42 23.61 -2.47
N GLN A 52 65.53 24.42 -1.88
CA GLN A 52 65.50 24.67 -0.43
C GLN A 52 65.18 23.40 0.37
N VAL A 53 64.18 22.62 -0.05
CA VAL A 53 63.85 21.34 0.61
C VAL A 53 65.04 20.38 0.55
N LYS A 54 65.66 20.20 -0.62
CA LYS A 54 66.86 19.36 -0.76
C LYS A 54 68.01 19.84 0.10
N HIS A 55 68.26 21.14 0.14
CA HIS A 55 69.31 21.73 0.97
C HIS A 55 69.06 21.43 2.45
N HIS A 56 67.83 21.62 2.94
CA HIS A 56 67.48 21.32 4.33
C HIS A 56 67.49 19.81 4.63
N GLU A 57 67.09 18.96 3.69
CA GLU A 57 67.21 17.51 3.83
C GLU A 57 68.68 17.06 3.92
N ASP A 58 69.56 17.66 3.12
CA ASP A 58 70.99 17.38 3.13
C ASP A 58 71.65 17.89 4.43
N GLU A 59 71.27 19.08 4.90
CA GLU A 59 71.69 19.60 6.21
C GLU A 59 71.22 18.69 7.35
N LEU A 60 69.96 18.26 7.33
CA LEU A 60 69.41 17.31 8.29
C LEU A 60 70.15 15.97 8.23
N ARG A 61 70.51 15.48 7.04
CA ARG A 61 71.28 14.24 6.87
C ARG A 61 72.69 14.39 7.45
N LYS A 62 73.36 15.51 7.19
CA LYS A 62 74.68 15.83 7.79
C LYS A 62 74.60 15.88 9.30
N LEU A 63 73.60 16.58 9.85
CA LEU A 63 73.38 16.67 11.30
C LEU A 63 73.13 15.28 11.92
N ARG A 64 72.32 14.44 11.29
CA ARG A 64 72.09 13.05 11.74
C ARG A 64 73.35 12.19 11.71
N MET A 65 74.26 12.43 10.76
CA MET A 65 75.55 11.74 10.70
C MET A 65 76.53 12.23 11.77
N THR A 66 76.52 13.53 12.09
CA THR A 66 77.41 14.11 13.12
C THR A 66 76.89 13.94 14.54
N THR A 67 75.59 13.72 14.71
CA THR A 67 74.92 13.80 16.00
C THR A 67 74.13 12.52 16.26
N THR A 68 74.66 11.66 17.12
CA THR A 68 74.00 10.43 17.62
C THR A 68 73.01 10.75 18.74
N ILE A 69 72.14 11.74 18.55
CA ILE A 69 71.06 12.01 19.51
C ILE A 69 69.86 11.17 19.09
N ASP A 70 69.66 10.06 19.80
CA ASP A 70 68.47 9.23 19.63
C ASP A 70 67.34 9.80 20.48
N PHE A 71 66.38 10.47 19.83
CA PHE A 71 65.19 11.00 20.50
C PHE A 71 64.20 9.90 20.90
N ALA A 72 64.41 8.65 20.45
CA ALA A 72 63.51 7.53 20.74
C ALA A 72 63.70 6.96 22.15
N GLN A 73 64.87 7.14 22.77
CA GLN A 73 65.15 6.66 24.12
C GLN A 73 65.06 7.81 25.12
N ILE A 74 63.88 8.00 25.69
CA ILE A 74 63.70 8.80 26.89
C ILE A 74 64.36 8.02 28.02
N GLY A 75 65.54 8.46 28.48
CA GLY A 75 66.24 7.82 29.59
C GLY A 75 65.35 7.71 30.83
N GLU A 76 65.50 6.61 31.59
CA GLU A 76 64.68 6.30 32.77
C GLU A 76 64.87 7.33 33.91
N ASP A 77 66.00 8.05 33.92
CA ASP A 77 66.34 9.04 34.93
C ASP A 77 65.43 10.30 34.89
N PRO A 78 64.74 10.65 36.00
CA PRO A 78 63.86 11.82 36.06
C PRO A 78 64.54 13.16 35.71
N TRP A 79 65.80 13.33 36.11
CA TRP A 79 66.57 14.54 35.81
C TRP A 79 66.99 14.64 34.34
N ALA A 80 67.33 13.50 33.73
CA ALA A 80 67.64 13.44 32.30
C ALA A 80 66.40 13.83 31.48
N ARG A 81 65.21 13.32 31.86
CA ARG A 81 63.92 13.67 31.24
C ARG A 81 63.61 15.16 31.32
N VAL A 82 63.72 15.77 32.51
CA VAL A 82 63.48 17.21 32.69
C VAL A 82 64.46 18.04 31.86
N SER A 83 65.73 17.64 31.78
CA SER A 83 66.74 18.32 30.97
C SER A 83 66.44 18.24 29.47
N GLN A 84 65.94 17.10 28.98
CA GLN A 84 65.55 16.90 27.59
C GLN A 84 64.33 17.74 27.22
N VAL A 85 63.30 17.75 28.07
CA VAL A 85 62.10 18.59 27.89
C VAL A 85 62.47 20.07 27.90
N ARG A 86 63.37 20.51 28.80
CA ARG A 86 63.83 21.91 28.83
C ARG A 86 64.62 22.28 27.57
N ARG A 87 65.43 21.36 27.03
CA ARG A 87 66.14 21.56 25.74
C ARG A 87 65.16 21.63 24.57
N ALA A 88 64.19 20.72 24.51
CA ALA A 88 63.14 20.73 23.49
C ALA A 88 62.31 22.01 23.55
N LYS A 89 61.88 22.43 24.74
CA LYS A 89 61.18 23.70 24.94
C LYS A 89 61.99 24.88 24.40
N LYS A 90 63.26 25.00 24.80
CA LYS A 90 64.15 26.07 24.29
C LYS A 90 64.31 26.02 22.78
N ALA A 91 64.38 24.82 22.19
CA ALA A 91 64.46 24.66 20.73
C ALA A 91 63.17 25.12 20.04
N TYR A 92 61.99 24.74 20.55
CA TYR A 92 60.71 25.22 20.00
C TYR A 92 60.53 26.73 20.19
N ASP A 93 60.89 27.28 21.34
CA ASP A 93 60.86 28.73 21.60
C ASP A 93 61.79 29.48 20.62
N ALA A 94 62.96 28.92 20.30
CA ALA A 94 63.88 29.48 19.31
C ALA A 94 63.33 29.38 17.88
N VAL A 95 62.66 28.28 17.51
CA VAL A 95 62.01 28.11 16.19
C VAL A 95 60.87 29.12 16.02
N LEU A 96 60.05 29.34 17.06
CA LEU A 96 58.98 30.34 17.04
C LEU A 96 59.49 31.77 16.86
N GLN A 97 60.70 32.07 17.35
CA GLN A 97 61.36 33.38 17.20
C GLN A 97 62.12 33.52 15.88
N SER A 98 62.37 32.42 15.17
CA SER A 98 63.04 32.46 13.87
C SER A 98 62.08 32.89 12.76
N GLU A 99 62.54 33.76 11.86
CA GLU A 99 61.76 34.15 10.69
C GLU A 99 61.55 32.94 9.78
N THR A 100 60.30 32.70 9.41
CA THR A 100 59.95 31.66 8.47
C THR A 100 60.45 32.04 7.08
N ARG A 101 61.23 31.15 6.45
CA ARG A 101 61.63 31.30 5.06
C ARG A 101 60.42 31.04 4.17
N LEU A 102 59.66 32.10 3.90
CA LEU A 102 58.56 32.09 2.95
C LEU A 102 59.06 32.61 1.60
N PRO A 103 58.49 32.14 0.47
CA PRO A 103 58.79 32.70 -0.83
C PRO A 103 58.43 34.20 -0.87
N SER A 104 59.12 34.95 -1.73
CA SER A 104 58.89 36.39 -1.93
C SER A 104 57.40 36.71 -2.12
N PRO A 105 56.88 37.86 -1.63
CA PRO A 105 55.48 38.24 -1.82
C PRO A 105 55.07 38.41 -3.30
N GLY A 106 56.03 38.46 -4.23
CA GLY A 106 55.78 38.40 -5.68
C GLY A 106 55.61 36.98 -6.25
N SER A 107 55.67 35.95 -5.41
CA SER A 107 55.48 34.54 -5.77
C SER A 107 54.00 34.25 -6.11
N PRO A 108 53.72 33.37 -7.09
CA PRO A 108 52.36 32.92 -7.39
C PRO A 108 51.79 31.93 -6.34
N LEU A 109 52.57 31.49 -5.35
CA LEU A 109 52.17 30.46 -4.40
C LEU A 109 51.02 30.89 -3.46
N PRO A 110 51.00 32.10 -2.86
CA PRO A 110 49.89 32.54 -2.03
C PRO A 110 48.56 32.60 -2.80
N SER A 111 48.59 33.06 -4.05
CA SER A 111 47.40 33.07 -4.91
C SER A 111 46.94 31.66 -5.25
N LEU A 112 47.86 30.74 -5.57
CA LEU A 112 47.51 29.35 -5.87
C LEU A 112 46.90 28.65 -4.66
N LEU A 113 47.47 28.85 -3.48
CA LEU A 113 46.96 28.27 -2.23
C LEU A 113 45.60 28.85 -1.87
N ALA A 114 45.39 30.16 -2.08
CA ALA A 114 44.08 30.78 -1.90
C ALA A 114 43.03 30.18 -2.86
N VAL A 115 43.39 29.95 -4.13
CA VAL A 115 42.51 29.31 -5.11
C VAL A 115 42.22 27.86 -4.74
N ASP A 116 43.23 27.07 -4.37
CA ASP A 116 43.04 25.67 -3.98
C ASP A 116 42.15 25.56 -2.73
N ALA A 117 42.47 26.34 -1.69
CA ALA A 117 41.68 26.41 -0.46
C ALA A 117 40.24 26.85 -0.74
N ALA A 118 40.04 27.90 -1.56
CA ALA A 118 38.70 28.33 -1.96
C ALA A 118 37.97 27.23 -2.75
N SER A 119 38.65 26.54 -3.68
CA SER A 119 38.06 25.45 -4.47
C SER A 119 37.63 24.28 -3.59
N ARG A 120 38.44 23.94 -2.59
CA ARG A 120 38.17 22.90 -1.61
C ARG A 120 36.99 23.29 -0.74
N LEU A 121 36.97 24.51 -0.20
CA LEU A 121 35.86 25.04 0.60
C LEU A 121 34.55 25.06 -0.20
N ILE A 122 34.59 25.42 -1.49
CA ILE A 122 33.41 25.39 -2.36
C ILE A 122 32.89 23.95 -2.51
N LYS A 123 33.78 22.98 -2.76
CA LYS A 123 33.41 21.56 -2.87
C LYS A 123 32.81 21.02 -1.57
N GLU A 124 33.46 21.27 -0.44
CA GLU A 124 33.01 20.86 0.89
C GLU A 124 31.68 21.52 1.27
N SER A 125 31.52 22.82 0.97
CA SER A 125 30.27 23.55 1.18
C SER A 125 29.14 23.00 0.32
N LYS A 126 29.38 22.69 -0.95
CA LYS A 126 28.37 22.08 -1.84
C LYS A 126 27.85 20.75 -1.29
N VAL A 127 28.76 19.88 -0.84
CA VAL A 127 28.39 18.59 -0.22
C VAL A 127 27.62 18.80 1.09
N SER A 128 28.05 19.78 1.90
CA SER A 128 27.36 20.12 3.15
C SER A 128 25.94 20.63 2.89
N ILE A 129 25.78 21.51 1.89
CA ILE A 129 24.47 22.03 1.47
C ILE A 129 23.57 20.89 1.02
N SER A 130 24.02 19.98 0.14
CA SER A 130 23.18 18.86 -0.31
C SER A 130 22.72 17.98 0.85
N LEU A 131 23.62 17.65 1.79
CA LEU A 131 23.27 16.88 2.98
C LEU A 131 22.26 17.62 3.87
N THR A 132 22.40 18.94 4.03
CA THR A 132 21.45 19.74 4.83
C THR A 132 20.09 19.84 4.16
N VAL A 133 20.03 19.91 2.83
CA VAL A 133 18.76 19.94 2.07
C VAL A 133 18.02 18.62 2.21
N GLU A 134 18.72 17.49 2.12
CA GLU A 134 18.13 16.18 2.34
C GLU A 134 17.57 16.05 3.76
N LYS A 135 18.36 16.41 4.79
CA LYS A 135 17.90 16.41 6.18
C LYS A 135 16.68 17.30 6.40
N LEU A 136 16.71 18.53 5.86
CA LEU A 136 15.60 19.47 5.95
C LEU A 136 14.32 18.92 5.31
N SER A 137 14.44 18.22 4.18
CA SER A 137 13.30 17.59 3.52
C SER A 137 12.70 16.46 4.37
N ALA A 138 13.55 15.63 4.98
CA ALA A 138 13.13 14.56 5.89
C ALA A 138 12.47 15.12 7.15
N ASP A 139 13.03 16.17 7.75
CA ASP A 139 12.48 16.81 8.93
C ASP A 139 11.14 17.49 8.64
N ARG A 140 10.97 18.13 7.47
CA ARG A 140 9.67 18.65 7.03
C ARG A 140 8.63 17.55 6.87
N GLN A 141 9.02 16.39 6.36
CA GLN A 141 8.10 15.26 6.24
C GLN A 141 7.70 14.71 7.61
N ARG A 142 8.65 14.58 8.53
CA ARG A 142 8.38 14.20 9.93
C ARG A 142 7.44 15.18 10.61
N LEU A 143 7.67 16.49 10.45
CA LEU A 143 6.83 17.52 11.02
C LEU A 143 5.38 17.42 10.51
N LYS A 144 5.17 17.16 9.21
CA LYS A 144 3.81 16.94 8.66
C LYS A 144 3.10 15.75 9.30
N VAL A 145 3.83 14.65 9.52
CA VAL A 145 3.29 13.46 10.17
C VAL A 145 2.94 13.77 11.63
N GLU A 146 3.82 14.44 12.36
CA GLU A 146 3.56 14.83 13.75
C GLU A 146 2.40 15.82 13.88
N GLU A 147 2.25 16.76 12.94
CA GLU A 147 1.08 17.64 12.89
C GLU A 147 -0.22 16.86 12.65
N ALA A 148 -0.21 15.85 11.79
CA ALA A 148 -1.37 14.98 11.58
C ALA A 148 -1.69 14.17 12.84
N ASN A 149 -0.68 13.56 13.46
CA ASN A 149 -0.82 12.83 14.72
C ASN A 149 -1.38 13.71 15.84
N LEU A 150 -0.92 14.97 15.92
CA LEU A 150 -1.43 15.92 16.91
C LEU A 150 -2.91 16.24 16.67
N ARG A 151 -3.34 16.45 15.42
CA ARG A 151 -4.75 16.66 15.08
C ARG A 151 -5.60 15.45 15.44
N ASP A 152 -5.13 14.26 15.14
CA ASP A 152 -5.83 13.01 15.48
C ASP A 152 -5.94 12.85 16.99
N ALA A 153 -4.87 13.13 17.74
CA ALA A 153 -4.89 13.11 19.19
C ALA A 153 -5.87 14.14 19.79
N GLN A 154 -5.98 15.33 19.19
CA GLN A 154 -6.97 16.33 19.58
C GLN A 154 -8.40 15.86 19.31
N LEU A 155 -8.67 15.26 18.14
CA LEU A 155 -9.98 14.70 17.83
C LEU A 155 -10.36 13.56 18.78
N ILE A 156 -9.41 12.69 19.12
CA ILE A 156 -9.60 11.62 20.11
C ILE A 156 -9.91 12.22 21.48
N LYS A 157 -9.15 13.23 21.91
CA LYS A 157 -9.37 13.92 23.18
C LYS A 157 -10.79 14.51 23.24
N ASP A 158 -11.18 15.28 22.22
CA ASP A 158 -12.50 15.91 22.14
C ASP A 158 -13.62 14.86 22.12
N GLY A 159 -13.40 13.74 21.40
CA GLY A 159 -14.33 12.62 21.38
C GLY A 159 -14.48 11.93 22.73
N LEU A 160 -13.37 11.75 23.46
CA LEU A 160 -13.39 11.20 24.82
C LEU A 160 -14.05 12.14 25.82
N GLU A 161 -13.78 13.44 25.73
CA GLU A 161 -14.40 14.47 26.58
C GLU A 161 -15.92 14.47 26.41
N LYS A 162 -16.42 14.47 25.16
CA LYS A 162 -17.86 14.32 24.86
C LYS A 162 -18.46 13.02 25.38
N ARG A 163 -17.72 11.91 25.33
CA ARG A 163 -18.18 10.63 25.88
C ARG A 163 -18.26 10.66 27.40
N ILE A 164 -17.28 11.28 28.07
CA ILE A 164 -17.29 11.46 29.52
C ILE A 164 -18.48 12.33 29.93
N GLU A 165 -18.72 13.44 29.22
CA GLU A 165 -19.88 14.30 29.44
C GLU A 165 -21.20 13.53 29.28
N ARG A 166 -21.34 12.75 28.20
CA ARG A 166 -22.51 11.91 27.96
C ARG A 166 -22.72 10.89 29.07
N VAL A 167 -21.67 10.16 29.47
CA VAL A 167 -21.76 9.15 30.55
C VAL A 167 -22.10 9.80 31.88
N ASN A 168 -21.57 11.00 32.17
CA ASN A 168 -21.91 11.73 33.39
C ASN A 168 -23.38 12.21 33.35
N ALA A 169 -23.86 12.69 32.20
CA ALA A 169 -25.26 13.05 31.99
C ALA A 169 -26.18 11.83 32.14
N GLU A 170 -25.85 10.70 31.51
CA GLU A 170 -26.56 9.43 31.64
C GLU A 170 -26.60 8.96 33.10
N LYS A 171 -25.46 8.94 33.80
CA LYS A 171 -25.41 8.63 35.24
C LYS A 171 -26.29 9.56 36.05
N SER A 172 -26.25 10.87 35.81
CA SER A 172 -27.11 11.83 36.52
C SER A 172 -28.60 11.57 36.25
N SER A 173 -28.96 11.16 35.03
CA SER A 173 -30.33 10.79 34.67
C SER A 173 -30.75 9.43 35.24
N GLN A 174 -29.83 8.45 35.31
CA GLN A 174 -30.08 7.13 35.91
C GLN A 174 -30.20 7.21 37.42
N VAL A 175 -29.44 8.09 38.09
CA VAL A 175 -29.59 8.37 39.53
C VAL A 175 -30.97 8.97 39.84
N GLN A 176 -31.61 9.66 38.89
CA GLN A 176 -32.98 10.16 39.03
C GLN A 176 -34.05 9.09 38.72
N LYS A 177 -33.72 8.02 38.00
CA LYS A 177 -34.65 6.94 37.67
C LYS A 177 -34.68 5.88 38.78
N THR A 178 -35.87 5.41 39.11
CA THR A 178 -36.00 4.30 40.08
C THR A 178 -35.53 2.97 39.47
N PRO A 179 -35.06 1.99 40.27
CA PRO A 179 -34.59 0.69 39.76
C PRO A 179 -35.64 -0.05 38.89
N ALA A 180 -36.93 0.15 39.18
CA ALA A 180 -38.03 -0.40 38.39
C ALA A 180 -38.14 0.25 36.99
N GLN A 181 -37.86 1.55 36.87
CA GLN A 181 -37.84 2.25 35.59
C GLN A 181 -36.65 1.83 34.73
N LEU A 182 -35.48 1.57 35.33
CA LEU A 182 -34.31 1.06 34.62
C LEU A 182 -34.54 -0.34 34.04
N ALA A 183 -35.20 -1.23 34.80
CA ALA A 183 -35.56 -2.55 34.30
C ALA A 183 -36.54 -2.47 33.12
N HIS A 184 -37.51 -1.55 33.18
CA HIS A 184 -38.45 -1.34 32.07
C HIS A 184 -37.74 -0.80 30.81
N ASP A 185 -36.81 0.14 30.96
CA ASP A 185 -36.05 0.68 29.83
C ASP A 185 -35.20 -0.40 29.15
N LEU A 186 -34.54 -1.28 29.93
CA LEU A 186 -33.76 -2.41 29.39
C LEU A 186 -34.63 -3.41 28.62
N VAL A 187 -35.82 -3.74 29.15
CA VAL A 187 -36.77 -4.62 28.45
C VAL A 187 -37.23 -3.97 27.16
N LYS A 188 -37.50 -2.65 27.17
CA LYS A 188 -37.90 -1.92 25.98
C LYS A 188 -36.80 -1.89 24.92
N GLU A 189 -35.54 -1.65 25.31
CA GLU A 189 -34.40 -1.72 24.38
C GLU A 189 -34.22 -3.12 23.77
N GLN A 190 -34.44 -4.17 24.55
CA GLN A 190 -34.41 -5.54 24.02
C GLN A 190 -35.55 -5.79 23.04
N GLN A 191 -36.76 -5.33 23.34
CA GLN A 191 -37.91 -5.41 22.44
C GLN A 191 -37.64 -4.67 21.12
N GLU A 192 -37.12 -3.44 21.19
CA GLU A 192 -36.76 -2.67 19.99
C GLU A 192 -35.67 -3.37 19.16
N LYS A 193 -34.72 -4.06 19.81
CA LYS A 193 -33.72 -4.87 19.09
C LYS A 193 -34.34 -6.09 18.42
N ILE A 194 -35.26 -6.78 19.09
CA ILE A 194 -35.99 -7.92 18.52
C ILE A 194 -36.78 -7.45 17.30
N GLU A 195 -37.55 -6.37 17.42
CA GLU A 195 -38.32 -5.79 16.30
C GLU A 195 -37.42 -5.38 15.12
N ARG A 196 -36.24 -4.79 15.39
CA ARG A 196 -35.27 -4.47 14.34
C ARG A 196 -34.70 -5.71 13.67
N LEU A 197 -34.38 -6.76 14.43
CA LEU A 197 -33.90 -8.01 13.86
C LEU A 197 -34.99 -8.69 13.03
N ASP A 198 -36.23 -8.72 13.52
CA ASP A 198 -37.37 -9.29 12.80
C ASP A 198 -37.61 -8.54 11.49
N THR A 199 -37.62 -7.20 11.50
CA THR A 199 -37.78 -6.37 10.29
C THR A 199 -36.64 -6.60 9.29
N THR A 200 -35.38 -6.60 9.73
CA THR A 200 -34.24 -6.88 8.83
C THR A 200 -34.26 -8.31 8.29
N THR A 201 -34.74 -9.28 9.08
CA THR A 201 -34.88 -10.68 8.66
C THR A 201 -35.96 -10.82 7.59
N GLU A 202 -37.10 -10.15 7.75
CA GLU A 202 -38.16 -10.14 6.75
C GLU A 202 -37.75 -9.40 5.46
N GLU A 203 -37.01 -8.30 5.58
CA GLU A 203 -36.42 -7.62 4.42
C GLU A 203 -35.44 -8.52 3.66
N LEU A 204 -34.55 -9.21 4.39
CA LEU A 204 -33.59 -10.15 3.81
C LEU A 204 -34.29 -11.34 3.14
N LYS A 205 -35.29 -11.93 3.80
CA LYS A 205 -36.11 -13.01 3.26
C LYS A 205 -36.82 -12.59 1.97
N THR A 206 -37.38 -11.38 1.96
CA THR A 206 -38.04 -10.82 0.78
C THR A 206 -37.04 -10.60 -0.36
N SER A 207 -35.86 -10.08 -0.07
CA SER A 207 -34.78 -9.88 -1.06
C SER A 207 -34.30 -11.22 -1.63
N LEU A 208 -34.07 -12.22 -0.78
CA LEU A 208 -33.68 -13.57 -1.17
C LEU A 208 -34.74 -14.21 -2.07
N TYR A 209 -36.01 -14.10 -1.71
CA TYR A 209 -37.12 -14.65 -2.50
C TYR A 209 -37.30 -13.96 -3.85
N LYS A 210 -37.00 -12.64 -3.95
CA LYS A 210 -36.95 -11.93 -5.23
C LYS A 210 -35.79 -12.42 -6.09
N PHE A 211 -34.60 -12.55 -5.51
CA PHE A 211 -33.45 -13.12 -6.21
C PHE A 211 -33.76 -14.53 -6.73
N VAL A 212 -34.39 -15.39 -5.92
CA VAL A 212 -34.80 -16.73 -6.36
C VAL A 212 -35.73 -16.66 -7.57
N GLN A 213 -36.73 -15.78 -7.57
CA GLN A 213 -37.67 -15.65 -8.69
C GLN A 213 -37.04 -15.06 -9.95
N ASP A 214 -36.21 -14.03 -9.81
CA ASP A 214 -35.72 -13.24 -10.93
C ASP A 214 -34.51 -13.88 -11.61
N THR A 215 -33.58 -14.43 -10.84
CA THR A 215 -32.30 -14.94 -11.36
C THR A 215 -32.18 -16.45 -11.29
N LEU A 216 -32.49 -17.08 -10.15
CA LEU A 216 -32.24 -18.52 -9.96
C LEU A 216 -33.29 -19.40 -10.64
N ALA A 217 -34.57 -19.02 -10.59
CA ALA A 217 -35.67 -19.79 -11.14
C ALA A 217 -35.49 -20.21 -12.62
N PRO A 218 -35.11 -19.32 -13.56
CA PRO A 218 -34.87 -19.73 -14.94
C PRO A 218 -33.66 -20.67 -15.08
N MET A 219 -32.62 -20.49 -14.25
CA MET A 219 -31.43 -21.35 -14.24
C MET A 219 -31.75 -22.74 -13.69
N LEU A 220 -32.49 -22.83 -12.58
CA LEU A 220 -32.92 -24.08 -11.95
C LEU A 220 -33.86 -24.86 -12.87
N ALA A 221 -34.81 -24.15 -13.52
CA ALA A 221 -35.69 -24.76 -14.50
C ALA A 221 -34.94 -25.33 -15.70
N ALA A 222 -33.86 -24.67 -16.16
CA ALA A 222 -33.02 -25.19 -17.23
C ALA A 222 -32.26 -26.46 -16.85
N GLU A 223 -31.65 -26.49 -15.65
CA GLU A 223 -30.93 -27.68 -15.15
C GLU A 223 -31.89 -28.87 -14.99
N ASN A 224 -33.09 -28.65 -14.45
CA ASN A 224 -34.14 -29.68 -14.35
C ASN A 224 -34.59 -30.22 -15.72
N LEU A 225 -34.48 -29.42 -16.79
CA LEU A 225 -34.79 -29.81 -18.17
C LEU A 225 -33.60 -30.46 -18.91
N GLY A 226 -32.49 -30.73 -18.21
CA GLY A 226 -31.26 -31.29 -18.78
C GLY A 226 -30.40 -30.26 -19.54
N GLY A 227 -30.57 -28.98 -19.21
CA GLY A 227 -29.80 -27.86 -19.73
C GLY A 227 -28.47 -27.63 -18.99
N PRO A 228 -27.82 -26.47 -19.21
CA PRO A 228 -26.59 -26.12 -18.52
C PRO A 228 -26.79 -26.06 -17.01
N THR A 229 -25.72 -26.28 -16.25
CA THR A 229 -25.80 -26.23 -14.79
C THR A 229 -26.01 -24.79 -14.30
N VAL A 230 -26.69 -24.62 -13.16
CA VAL A 230 -26.94 -23.30 -12.58
C VAL A 230 -25.61 -22.57 -12.35
N GLY A 231 -25.42 -21.43 -13.04
CA GLY A 231 -24.20 -20.62 -13.04
C GLY A 231 -23.39 -20.64 -14.34
N ASP A 232 -23.55 -21.65 -15.21
CA ASP A 232 -22.78 -21.77 -16.47
C ASP A 232 -23.31 -20.87 -17.60
N ALA A 233 -24.62 -20.58 -17.58
CA ALA A 233 -25.28 -19.70 -18.54
C ALA A 233 -26.01 -18.59 -17.79
N MET A 234 -25.55 -17.34 -17.96
CA MET A 234 -26.06 -16.18 -17.20
C MET A 234 -27.46 -15.72 -17.62
N GLU A 235 -27.86 -15.97 -18.87
CA GLU A 235 -29.15 -15.52 -19.40
C GLU A 235 -29.88 -16.67 -20.11
N ILE A 236 -30.93 -17.20 -19.48
CA ILE A 236 -31.77 -18.24 -20.07
C ILE A 236 -33.15 -17.63 -20.35
N SER A 237 -33.47 -17.49 -21.63
CA SER A 237 -34.76 -16.92 -22.06
C SER A 237 -35.92 -17.91 -21.83
N ASP A 238 -37.11 -17.38 -21.59
CA ASP A 238 -38.33 -18.20 -21.49
C ASP A 238 -38.62 -18.96 -22.81
N ALA A 239 -38.15 -18.45 -23.96
CA ALA A 239 -38.25 -19.13 -25.25
C ALA A 239 -37.38 -20.40 -25.32
N THR A 240 -36.19 -20.38 -24.69
CA THR A 240 -35.30 -21.55 -24.62
C THR A 240 -35.80 -22.61 -23.63
N LEU A 241 -36.43 -22.20 -22.53
CA LEU A 241 -37.09 -23.12 -21.59
C LEU A 241 -38.28 -23.86 -22.22
N LYS A 242 -39.00 -23.20 -23.14
CA LYS A 242 -40.09 -23.81 -23.93
C LYS A 242 -39.59 -24.88 -24.90
N ALA A 243 -38.49 -24.60 -25.61
CA ALA A 243 -37.94 -25.53 -26.59
C ALA A 243 -37.31 -26.77 -25.93
N GLY A 244 -36.84 -26.63 -24.68
CA GLY A 244 -36.20 -27.68 -23.90
C GLY A 244 -34.78 -27.97 -24.39
N TYR A 245 -34.04 -28.74 -23.59
CA TYR A 245 -32.67 -29.11 -23.91
C TYR A 245 -32.61 -30.53 -24.50
N THR A 246 -31.57 -30.77 -25.29
CA THR A 246 -31.17 -32.12 -25.73
C THR A 246 -30.40 -32.81 -24.60
N SER A 247 -30.26 -34.14 -24.62
CA SER A 247 -29.49 -34.89 -23.62
C SER A 247 -28.01 -34.47 -23.49
N HIS A 248 -27.52 -33.64 -24.41
CA HIS A 248 -26.16 -33.10 -24.44
C HIS A 248 -26.10 -31.61 -24.03
N GLY A 249 -27.14 -31.09 -23.36
CA GLY A 249 -27.17 -29.71 -22.81
C GLY A 249 -27.35 -28.59 -23.84
N LYS A 250 -27.54 -28.91 -25.13
CA LYS A 250 -27.77 -27.90 -26.18
C LYS A 250 -29.26 -27.55 -26.30
N PRO A 251 -29.62 -26.27 -26.47
CA PRO A 251 -31.01 -25.86 -26.64
C PRO A 251 -31.57 -26.47 -27.93
N LYS A 252 -32.76 -27.08 -27.85
CA LYS A 252 -33.45 -27.59 -29.04
C LYS A 252 -33.88 -26.40 -29.89
N LYS A 253 -33.63 -26.47 -31.20
CA LYS A 253 -34.13 -25.44 -32.13
C LYS A 253 -35.66 -25.47 -32.11
N PRO A 254 -36.34 -24.31 -32.03
CA PRO A 254 -37.78 -24.26 -32.10
C PRO A 254 -38.24 -24.85 -33.42
N LYS A 255 -39.20 -25.78 -33.36
CA LYS A 255 -39.80 -26.41 -34.54
C LYS A 255 -40.64 -25.35 -35.27
N THR A 256 -40.08 -24.72 -36.29
CA THR A 256 -40.84 -23.86 -37.21
C THR A 256 -41.94 -24.70 -37.87
N PRO A 257 -43.21 -24.23 -37.94
CA PRO A 257 -44.24 -24.91 -38.70
C PRO A 257 -43.92 -24.71 -40.19
N ALA A 258 -43.20 -25.65 -40.78
CA ALA A 258 -43.07 -25.72 -42.24
C ALA A 258 -44.40 -26.25 -42.79
N VAL A 259 -45.11 -25.36 -43.48
CA VAL A 259 -46.24 -25.69 -44.34
C VAL A 259 -45.73 -26.62 -45.45
N GLY A 260 -46.32 -27.81 -45.53
CA GLY A 260 -46.49 -28.60 -46.76
C GLY A 260 -45.28 -29.31 -47.36
N ALA A 261 -45.13 -30.61 -47.04
CA ALA A 261 -44.78 -31.65 -48.00
C ALA A 261 -45.10 -33.04 -47.41
N SER A 262 -46.08 -33.72 -48.02
CA SER A 262 -46.25 -35.19 -48.00
C SER A 262 -44.93 -35.87 -48.40
N ASP A 263 -44.58 -37.10 -48.02
CA ASP A 263 -45.38 -38.32 -48.13
C ASP A 263 -44.66 -39.52 -47.47
N SER A 264 -45.44 -40.56 -47.15
CA SER A 264 -45.12 -42.00 -47.08
C SER A 264 -43.88 -42.55 -46.33
N GLY A 265 -44.14 -43.43 -45.34
CA GLY A 265 -43.32 -44.64 -45.15
C GLY A 265 -42.87 -44.96 -43.71
N GLN A 266 -43.67 -45.77 -43.00
CA GLN A 266 -43.33 -46.51 -41.78
C GLN A 266 -43.10 -45.70 -40.48
N GLN A 267 -44.17 -45.52 -39.70
CA GLN A 267 -44.08 -45.15 -38.29
C GLN A 267 -43.67 -46.39 -37.47
N ARG A 268 -42.56 -46.29 -36.73
CA ARG A 268 -42.11 -47.33 -35.79
C ARG A 268 -43.03 -47.33 -34.56
N ILE A 269 -43.30 -48.52 -34.02
CA ILE A 269 -44.28 -48.78 -32.94
C ILE A 269 -44.02 -47.94 -31.68
N ASP A 270 -42.78 -47.47 -31.46
CA ASP A 270 -42.43 -46.55 -30.37
C ASP A 270 -43.17 -45.20 -30.42
N GLU A 271 -43.59 -44.75 -31.60
CA GLU A 271 -44.35 -43.49 -31.76
C GLU A 271 -45.83 -43.66 -31.33
N LEU A 272 -46.34 -44.90 -31.37
CA LEU A 272 -47.71 -45.24 -30.98
C LEU A 272 -47.87 -45.34 -29.46
N VAL A 273 -46.81 -45.77 -28.75
CA VAL A 273 -46.79 -45.75 -27.27
C VAL A 273 -46.75 -44.31 -26.75
N ARG A 274 -46.05 -43.40 -27.44
CA ARG A 274 -46.02 -41.97 -27.08
C ARG A 274 -47.34 -41.26 -27.34
N ARG A 275 -48.15 -41.73 -28.30
CA ARG A 275 -49.45 -41.12 -28.61
C ARG A 275 -50.55 -41.53 -27.63
N ARG A 276 -50.45 -42.71 -26.99
CA ARG A 276 -51.38 -43.12 -25.93
C ARG A 276 -51.10 -42.49 -24.56
N THR A 277 -49.87 -42.05 -24.29
CA THR A 277 -49.55 -41.27 -23.07
C THR A 277 -49.66 -39.76 -23.28
N ALA A 278 -49.88 -39.29 -24.51
CA ALA A 278 -50.08 -37.87 -24.82
C ALA A 278 -51.55 -37.42 -24.78
N GLN A 279 -52.48 -38.30 -24.39
CA GLN A 279 -53.92 -37.97 -24.35
C GLN A 279 -54.50 -37.84 -22.93
N GLU A 280 -53.64 -37.94 -21.90
CA GLU A 280 -53.92 -37.51 -20.53
C GLU A 280 -52.74 -36.66 -20.04
N GLY A 281 -52.78 -35.35 -20.35
CA GLY A 281 -51.68 -34.46 -19.97
C GLY A 281 -51.78 -33.06 -20.54
N ASN A 282 -52.91 -32.39 -20.32
CA ASN A 282 -53.07 -30.93 -20.21
C ASN A 282 -52.01 -30.04 -20.94
N ASP A 283 -51.91 -30.17 -22.26
CA ASP A 283 -51.19 -29.23 -23.12
C ASP A 283 -52.10 -28.02 -23.36
N GLN A 284 -52.07 -27.01 -22.48
CA GLN A 284 -52.32 -25.57 -22.76
C GLN A 284 -52.22 -24.76 -21.43
N ALA A 285 -51.02 -24.67 -20.83
CA ALA A 285 -50.75 -23.67 -19.80
C ALA A 285 -49.27 -23.24 -19.86
N THR A 286 -49.08 -22.07 -20.47
CA THR A 286 -48.08 -21.01 -20.21
C THR A 286 -46.69 -21.34 -19.64
N PRO A 287 -45.61 -20.72 -20.18
CA PRO A 287 -44.22 -20.88 -19.73
C PRO A 287 -43.94 -20.46 -18.28
N MET A 288 -44.86 -19.72 -17.65
CA MET A 288 -44.74 -19.30 -16.25
C MET A 288 -44.62 -20.49 -15.30
N ASN A 289 -45.32 -21.60 -15.56
CA ASN A 289 -45.44 -22.67 -14.56
C ASN A 289 -44.13 -23.42 -14.26
N LYS A 290 -43.19 -23.55 -15.20
CA LYS A 290 -41.93 -24.32 -14.95
C LYS A 290 -40.90 -23.52 -14.18
N ARG A 291 -40.77 -22.23 -14.51
CA ARG A 291 -39.93 -21.28 -13.76
C ARG A 291 -40.51 -21.07 -12.36
N GLU A 292 -41.81 -20.88 -12.27
CA GLU A 292 -42.52 -20.69 -11.00
C GLU A 292 -42.45 -21.95 -10.13
N ALA A 293 -42.65 -23.15 -10.69
CA ALA A 293 -42.47 -24.41 -9.96
C ALA A 293 -41.05 -24.58 -9.40
N ALA A 294 -40.00 -24.21 -10.17
CA ALA A 294 -38.62 -24.26 -9.69
C ALA A 294 -38.34 -23.22 -8.59
N ALA A 295 -38.97 -22.04 -8.67
CA ALA A 295 -38.89 -21.02 -7.64
C ALA A 295 -39.58 -21.46 -6.35
N ASP A 296 -40.79 -22.04 -6.45
CA ASP A 296 -41.58 -22.51 -5.32
C ASP A 296 -40.92 -23.71 -4.64
N GLU A 297 -40.32 -24.61 -5.42
CA GLU A 297 -39.53 -25.72 -4.88
C GLU A 297 -38.32 -25.21 -4.09
N MET A 298 -37.55 -24.27 -4.64
CA MET A 298 -36.40 -23.68 -3.96
C MET A 298 -36.82 -22.93 -2.67
N ARG A 299 -37.96 -22.22 -2.70
CA ARG A 299 -38.50 -21.53 -1.52
C ARG A 299 -38.97 -22.50 -0.45
N ALA A 300 -39.68 -23.56 -0.83
CA ALA A 300 -40.13 -24.60 0.08
C ALA A 300 -38.94 -25.29 0.76
N LEU A 301 -37.89 -25.58 -0.01
CA LEU A 301 -36.65 -26.16 0.53
C LEU A 301 -35.92 -25.21 1.48
N LEU A 302 -35.77 -23.93 1.13
CA LEU A 302 -35.14 -22.94 2.01
C LEU A 302 -35.92 -22.74 3.31
N THR A 303 -37.25 -22.69 3.22
CA THR A 303 -38.13 -22.52 4.39
C THR A 303 -38.02 -23.74 5.30
N ALA A 304 -38.09 -24.95 4.74
CA ALA A 304 -37.90 -26.17 5.50
C ALA A 304 -36.52 -26.22 6.17
N LEU A 305 -35.45 -25.81 5.47
CA LEU A 305 -34.08 -25.76 6.01
C LEU A 305 -33.89 -24.74 7.13
N LEU A 306 -34.60 -23.61 7.07
CA LEU A 306 -34.60 -22.60 8.12
C LEU A 306 -35.41 -23.09 9.33
N ASP A 307 -36.60 -23.68 9.13
CA ASP A 307 -37.44 -24.19 10.21
C ASP A 307 -36.82 -25.40 10.94
N ALA A 308 -35.95 -26.15 10.27
CA ALA A 308 -35.29 -27.33 10.81
C ALA A 308 -34.01 -27.01 11.62
N ASP A 309 -33.58 -25.74 11.72
CA ASP A 309 -32.47 -25.27 12.55
C ASP A 309 -31.26 -26.24 12.59
N TYR A 310 -30.62 -26.44 11.44
CA TYR A 310 -29.43 -27.31 11.22
C TYR A 310 -29.64 -28.83 11.30
N SER A 311 -30.87 -29.30 11.53
CA SER A 311 -31.19 -30.73 11.45
C SER A 311 -31.35 -31.23 10.00
N TYR A 312 -31.30 -32.55 9.81
CA TYR A 312 -31.47 -33.16 8.50
C TYR A 312 -32.94 -33.22 8.09
N ILE A 313 -33.24 -32.82 6.86
CA ILE A 313 -34.57 -32.89 6.25
C ILE A 313 -34.58 -33.96 5.18
N ASP A 314 -35.68 -34.71 5.11
CA ASP A 314 -35.92 -35.70 4.06
C ASP A 314 -36.42 -35.03 2.78
N LEU A 315 -35.68 -35.25 1.69
CA LEU A 315 -36.00 -34.78 0.34
C LEU A 315 -36.85 -35.83 -0.40
N PRO A 316 -37.97 -35.42 -1.04
CA PRO A 316 -38.81 -36.34 -1.80
C PRO A 316 -38.10 -36.88 -3.05
N HIS A 317 -37.26 -36.05 -3.68
CA HIS A 317 -36.42 -36.41 -4.82
C HIS A 317 -35.20 -35.47 -4.89
N GLU A 318 -34.16 -35.90 -5.61
CA GLU A 318 -32.98 -35.06 -5.84
C GLU A 318 -33.27 -34.08 -6.98
N SER A 319 -33.41 -32.79 -6.65
CA SER A 319 -33.70 -31.73 -7.62
C SER A 319 -32.51 -30.82 -7.88
N ALA A 320 -32.57 -30.02 -8.95
CA ALA A 320 -31.52 -29.03 -9.24
C ALA A 320 -31.33 -28.04 -8.07
N ALA A 321 -32.39 -27.73 -7.32
CA ALA A 321 -32.34 -26.85 -6.16
C ALA A 321 -31.47 -27.42 -5.02
N SER A 322 -31.65 -28.69 -4.66
CA SER A 322 -30.83 -29.32 -3.62
C SER A 322 -29.37 -29.49 -4.04
N ARG A 323 -29.11 -29.82 -5.32
CA ARG A 323 -27.74 -29.85 -5.87
C ARG A 323 -27.08 -28.48 -5.87
N PHE A 324 -27.82 -27.44 -6.24
CA PHE A 324 -27.33 -26.06 -6.24
C PHE A 324 -26.94 -25.60 -4.84
N LEU A 325 -27.78 -25.85 -3.82
CA LEU A 325 -27.48 -25.49 -2.43
C LEU A 325 -26.19 -26.16 -1.91
N VAL A 326 -25.94 -27.41 -2.29
CA VAL A 326 -24.71 -28.12 -1.93
C VAL A 326 -23.50 -27.59 -2.71
N ARG A 327 -23.66 -27.32 -4.01
CA ARG A 327 -22.59 -26.72 -4.85
C ARG A 327 -22.21 -25.32 -4.37
N ALA A 328 -23.20 -24.53 -3.97
CA ALA A 328 -23.03 -23.20 -3.39
C ALA A 328 -22.49 -23.23 -1.95
N LYS A 329 -22.24 -24.42 -1.38
CA LYS A 329 -21.77 -24.62 0.00
C LYS A 329 -22.68 -23.96 1.05
N VAL A 330 -23.99 -23.98 0.80
CA VAL A 330 -25.01 -23.50 1.74
C VAL A 330 -25.59 -24.67 2.54
N ALA A 331 -25.66 -25.84 1.93
CA ALA A 331 -26.19 -27.06 2.54
C ALA A 331 -25.24 -28.25 2.31
N GLN A 332 -25.44 -29.34 3.08
CA GLN A 332 -24.66 -30.57 2.94
C GLN A 332 -25.58 -31.80 2.94
N PHE A 333 -25.35 -32.73 2.02
CA PHE A 333 -26.00 -34.05 2.02
C PHE A 333 -25.45 -34.93 3.15
N HIS A 334 -26.28 -35.85 3.64
CA HIS A 334 -25.82 -36.87 4.56
C HIS A 334 -24.84 -37.84 3.87
N PRO A 335 -23.70 -38.20 4.47
CA PRO A 335 -22.63 -38.98 3.82
C PRO A 335 -23.05 -40.41 3.41
N ARG A 336 -24.17 -40.91 3.95
CA ARG A 336 -24.72 -42.23 3.65
C ARG A 336 -26.10 -42.19 2.99
N ASP A 337 -26.75 -41.03 2.95
CA ASP A 337 -28.13 -40.91 2.49
C ASP A 337 -28.31 -39.65 1.65
N ALA A 338 -28.41 -39.82 0.33
CA ALA A 338 -28.57 -38.71 -0.61
C ALA A 338 -29.95 -38.03 -0.50
N ARG A 339 -30.89 -38.61 0.25
CA ARG A 339 -32.20 -38.00 0.49
C ARG A 339 -32.21 -37.05 1.69
N LYS A 340 -31.12 -36.96 2.45
CA LYS A 340 -31.06 -36.11 3.65
C LYS A 340 -30.19 -34.89 3.42
N LEU A 341 -30.73 -33.70 3.67
CA LEU A 341 -30.05 -32.42 3.49
C LEU A 341 -30.11 -31.60 4.78
N ARG A 342 -29.00 -30.95 5.15
CA ARG A 342 -28.93 -30.02 6.29
C ARG A 342 -28.29 -28.69 5.90
N LEU A 343 -28.64 -27.62 6.61
CA LEU A 343 -27.98 -26.32 6.47
C LEU A 343 -26.60 -26.35 7.13
N ILE A 344 -25.62 -25.67 6.53
CA ILE A 344 -24.30 -25.48 7.14
C ILE A 344 -24.41 -24.39 8.21
N ASP A 345 -23.80 -24.62 9.37
CA ASP A 345 -23.74 -23.64 10.45
C ASP A 345 -22.74 -22.52 10.11
N PHE A 346 -23.27 -21.36 9.73
CA PHE A 346 -22.48 -20.16 9.43
C PHE A 346 -22.01 -19.41 10.69
N GLY A 347 -22.54 -19.74 11.88
CA GLY A 347 -22.21 -19.08 13.13
C GLY A 347 -20.95 -19.63 13.81
N ARG A 348 -20.58 -20.90 13.56
CA ARG A 348 -19.39 -21.52 14.16
C ARG A 348 -18.07 -21.22 13.45
N SER A 349 -18.07 -20.76 12.20
CA SER A 349 -16.86 -20.59 11.38
C SER A 349 -16.12 -19.26 11.56
N LEU A 350 -16.41 -18.48 12.61
CA LEU A 350 -15.70 -17.23 12.93
C LEU A 350 -14.52 -17.43 13.90
N VAL A 351 -14.14 -18.68 14.19
CA VAL A 351 -12.95 -19.01 14.99
C VAL A 351 -12.08 -19.96 14.17
N ASP A 352 -11.35 -19.39 13.22
CA ASP A 352 -10.02 -19.85 12.75
C ASP A 352 -9.28 -18.68 12.10
#